data_AF-A0A4R2K998-F1
#
_entry.id   AF-A0A4R2K998-F1
#
_cell.length_a   1.000
_cell.length_b   1.000
_cell.length_c   1.000
_cell.angle_alpha   90.00
_cell.angle_beta   90.00
_cell.angle_gamma   90.00
#
_symmetry.space_group_name_H-M   'P 1'
#
loop_
_entity.id
_entity.type
_entity.pdbx_description
1 polymer ?
#
loop_
_entity_poly.entity_id
_entity_poly.type
_entity_poly.pdbx_seq_one_letter_code
_entity_poly.pdbx_strand_id
1 'polypeptide(L)'
;MELVPPSPEMEALLSRQEAEYERLVRACSLPLLGMAEPAPQPRLLGEAEIHDGVVESVGLAYGDLMRPSGPLVQVHTARWRDSRPTPPDLRWFLENLLDSMDDAGPVGGDPVPAHVVVNGTPRPASLLRTRRKMWAARCWHRDSDIIVVAREWELAATHLVAVPNLESFLRGRREYLRDLRANPPTMPIMERPFDVATAHRSLIDVTLARSAQLEAAAREGRPPRLRANGRKQGELWEAAVRAQMHLADQSRQDANEAVTILVNQLGRLQEKASWFANRRLRDAAVTETLLYWTGMRTELLSRPAQESWRTVWASQRTWTPDPFAHQERSSLPHDDSLRRWHAELMTGQDEWLRAWSEWVRQKGY
;
A
#
# COMPACT_ATOMS: atom_id res chain seq x y z
N MET A 1 -15.70 10.51 -17.76
CA MET A 1 -15.35 9.08 -17.64
C MET A 1 -16.39 8.48 -16.72
N GLU A 2 -17.41 7.81 -17.25
CA GLU A 2 -18.27 6.95 -16.44
C GLU A 2 -17.38 5.82 -15.91
N LEU A 3 -17.25 5.71 -14.60
CA LEU A 3 -16.69 4.52 -13.99
C LEU A 3 -17.59 3.36 -14.42
N VAL A 4 -17.05 2.42 -15.19
CA VAL A 4 -17.76 1.19 -15.52
C VAL A 4 -18.15 0.57 -14.17
N PRO A 5 -19.46 0.40 -13.88
CA PRO A 5 -19.87 -0.15 -12.61
C PRO A 5 -19.24 -1.54 -12.44
N PRO A 6 -18.88 -1.92 -11.20
CA PRO A 6 -18.37 -3.27 -10.95
C PRO A 6 -19.34 -4.31 -11.53
N SER A 7 -18.82 -5.36 -12.14
CA SER A 7 -19.67 -6.43 -12.66
C SER A 7 -20.51 -7.03 -11.53
N PRO A 8 -21.71 -7.59 -11.81
CA PRO A 8 -22.53 -8.24 -10.78
C PRO A 8 -21.77 -9.32 -9.99
N GLU A 9 -20.83 -10.00 -10.64
CA GLU A 9 -19.94 -10.98 -10.00
C GLU A 9 -18.97 -10.34 -9.00
N MET A 10 -18.40 -9.19 -9.35
CA MET A 10 -17.53 -8.41 -8.46
C MET A 10 -18.33 -7.86 -7.26
N GLU A 11 -19.55 -7.37 -7.49
CA GLU A 11 -20.43 -6.93 -6.40
C GLU A 11 -20.80 -8.06 -5.44
N ALA A 12 -21.12 -9.24 -5.98
CA ALA A 12 -21.40 -10.43 -5.17
C ALA A 12 -20.16 -10.91 -4.40
N LEU A 13 -18.96 -10.82 -4.99
CA LEU A 13 -17.71 -11.13 -4.30
C LEU A 13 -17.44 -10.15 -3.15
N LEU A 14 -17.53 -8.85 -3.40
CA LEU A 14 -17.32 -7.82 -2.37
C LEU A 14 -18.34 -7.96 -1.23
N SER A 15 -19.61 -8.24 -1.56
CA SER A 15 -20.67 -8.44 -0.56
C SER A 15 -20.39 -9.66 0.32
N ARG A 16 -19.91 -10.77 -0.27
CA ARG A 16 -19.50 -11.96 0.50
C ARG A 16 -18.31 -11.69 1.40
N GLN A 17 -17.30 -10.97 0.90
CA GLN A 17 -16.13 -10.58 1.70
C GLN A 17 -16.52 -9.66 2.86
N GLU A 18 -17.42 -8.71 2.64
CA GLU A 18 -17.92 -7.80 3.67
C GLU A 18 -18.72 -8.56 4.74
N ALA A 19 -19.62 -9.46 4.34
CA ALA A 19 -20.38 -10.30 5.27
C ALA A 19 -19.50 -11.22 6.11
N GLU A 20 -18.49 -11.85 5.50
CA GLU A 20 -17.53 -12.70 6.20
C GLU A 20 -16.67 -11.91 7.18
N TYR A 21 -16.19 -10.73 6.77
CA TYR A 21 -15.45 -9.82 7.63
C TYR A 21 -16.28 -9.39 8.85
N GLU A 22 -17.55 -8.99 8.65
CA GLU A 22 -18.45 -8.65 9.77
C GLU A 22 -18.69 -9.86 10.69
N ARG A 23 -18.89 -11.06 10.13
CA ARG A 23 -19.10 -12.29 10.89
C ARG A 23 -17.93 -12.57 11.81
N LEU A 24 -16.71 -12.49 11.29
CA LEU A 24 -15.48 -12.71 12.07
C LEU A 24 -15.31 -11.66 13.17
N VAL A 25 -15.52 -10.38 12.86
CA VAL A 25 -15.41 -9.30 13.85
C VAL A 25 -16.46 -9.41 14.95
N ARG A 26 -17.70 -9.82 14.64
CA ARG A 26 -18.75 -10.08 15.65
C ARG A 26 -18.40 -11.25 16.56
N ALA A 27 -17.69 -12.25 16.04
CA ALA A 27 -17.26 -13.41 16.80
C ALA A 27 -15.96 -13.18 17.58
N CYS A 28 -15.33 -12.00 17.49
CA CYS A 28 -14.06 -11.74 18.15
C CYS A 28 -14.20 -11.76 19.68
N SER A 29 -13.20 -12.33 20.36
CA SER A 29 -13.16 -12.41 21.82
C SER A 29 -12.40 -11.25 22.48
N LEU A 30 -12.02 -10.23 21.71
CA LEU A 30 -11.21 -9.13 22.20
C LEU A 30 -12.05 -8.24 23.13
N PRO A 31 -11.48 -7.76 24.26
CA PRO A 31 -12.18 -6.85 25.18
C PRO A 31 -12.18 -5.42 24.60
N LEU A 32 -12.99 -5.21 23.57
CA LEU A 32 -12.95 -3.98 22.77
C LEU A 32 -13.20 -2.74 23.63
N LEU A 33 -12.32 -1.76 23.44
CA LEU A 33 -12.44 -0.44 24.04
C LEU A 33 -12.71 0.60 22.95
N GLY A 34 -13.52 1.60 23.31
CA GLY A 34 -13.83 2.75 22.48
C GLY A 34 -13.84 4.03 23.30
N MET A 35 -13.91 5.18 22.63
CA MET A 35 -14.07 6.48 23.27
C MET A 35 -15.38 6.58 24.04
N ALA A 36 -15.33 7.11 25.26
CA ALA A 36 -16.48 7.61 25.97
C ALA A 36 -17.00 8.90 25.32
N GLU A 37 -18.28 9.19 25.48
CA GLU A 37 -18.84 10.46 25.03
C GLU A 37 -18.36 11.63 25.93
N PRO A 38 -18.11 12.82 25.35
CA PRO A 38 -18.24 13.17 23.94
C PRO A 38 -17.08 12.63 23.09
N ALA A 39 -17.40 12.03 21.93
CA ALA A 39 -16.42 11.55 20.95
C ALA A 39 -16.63 12.18 19.56
N PRO A 40 -15.57 12.29 18.72
CA PRO A 40 -15.72 12.71 17.33
C PRO A 40 -16.68 11.80 16.56
N GLN A 41 -17.42 12.38 15.61
CA GLN A 41 -18.32 11.67 14.71
C GLN A 41 -17.81 11.79 13.26
N PRO A 42 -18.10 10.83 12.38
CA PRO A 42 -18.84 9.58 12.64
C PRO A 42 -18.02 8.57 13.45
N ARG A 43 -18.69 7.55 14.01
CA ARG A 43 -18.05 6.36 14.60
C ARG A 43 -18.20 5.17 13.66
N LEU A 44 -17.12 4.45 13.41
CA LEU A 44 -17.13 3.31 12.49
C LEU A 44 -16.06 2.28 12.82
N LEU A 45 -16.25 1.05 12.36
CA LEU A 45 -15.22 0.03 12.40
C LEU A 45 -14.18 0.34 11.30
N GLY A 46 -13.02 0.84 11.71
CA GLY A 46 -11.97 1.30 10.80
C GLY A 46 -11.27 0.11 10.13
N GLU A 47 -10.77 -0.80 10.95
CA GLU A 47 -10.02 -1.97 10.49
C GLU A 47 -10.14 -3.14 11.47
N ALA A 48 -9.81 -4.32 10.97
CA ALA A 48 -9.58 -5.51 11.78
C ALA A 48 -8.50 -6.33 11.05
N GLU A 49 -7.50 -6.77 11.80
CA GLU A 49 -6.49 -7.69 11.30
C GLU A 49 -6.94 -9.11 11.60
N ILE A 50 -7.00 -9.94 10.56
CA ILE A 50 -7.45 -11.32 10.61
C ILE A 50 -6.31 -12.19 10.09
N HIS A 51 -5.86 -13.12 10.92
CA HIS A 51 -4.83 -14.10 10.58
C HIS A 51 -5.37 -15.50 10.81
N ASP A 52 -5.28 -16.37 9.79
CA ASP A 52 -5.81 -17.74 9.83
C ASP A 52 -7.26 -17.85 10.35
N GLY A 53 -8.10 -16.87 9.99
CA GLY A 53 -9.51 -16.81 10.40
C GLY A 53 -9.76 -16.31 11.83
N VAL A 54 -8.71 -15.92 12.56
CA VAL A 54 -8.79 -15.37 13.92
C VAL A 54 -8.59 -13.85 13.86
N VAL A 55 -9.46 -13.11 14.56
CA VAL A 55 -9.34 -11.65 14.68
C VAL A 55 -8.29 -11.32 15.75
N GLU A 56 -7.18 -10.72 15.34
CA GLU A 56 -6.06 -10.40 16.23
C GLU A 56 -6.05 -8.95 16.69
N SER A 57 -6.61 -8.06 15.88
CA SER A 57 -6.72 -6.64 16.18
C SER A 57 -8.02 -6.09 15.62
N VAL A 58 -8.65 -5.17 16.35
CA VAL A 58 -9.84 -4.42 15.93
C VAL A 58 -9.60 -2.94 16.22
N GLY A 59 -9.72 -2.10 15.18
CA GLY A 59 -9.62 -0.65 15.24
C GLY A 59 -10.98 0.04 15.12
N LEU A 60 -11.41 0.71 16.19
CA LEU A 60 -12.60 1.57 16.20
C LEU A 60 -12.19 3.01 15.91
N ALA A 61 -12.80 3.63 14.91
CA ALA A 61 -12.50 5.00 14.50
C ALA A 61 -13.64 5.95 14.88
N TYR A 62 -13.24 7.18 15.22
CA TYR A 62 -14.09 8.30 15.59
C TYR A 62 -13.61 9.54 14.83
N GLY A 63 -14.47 10.15 14.03
CA GLY A 63 -14.11 11.23 13.12
C GLY A 63 -14.09 10.78 11.66
N ASP A 64 -13.93 11.74 10.75
CA ASP A 64 -13.91 11.47 9.31
C ASP A 64 -12.52 10.98 8.87
N LEU A 65 -12.42 9.69 8.52
CA LEU A 65 -11.17 9.06 8.06
C LEU A 65 -10.68 9.59 6.71
N MET A 66 -11.57 10.18 5.89
CA MET A 66 -11.23 10.66 4.54
C MET A 66 -10.82 12.12 4.54
N ARG A 67 -11.21 12.89 5.56
CA ARG A 67 -10.74 14.27 5.72
C ARG A 67 -9.34 14.28 6.32
N PRO A 68 -8.35 14.91 5.65
CA PRO A 68 -7.01 15.04 6.21
C PRO A 68 -6.97 16.01 7.39
N SER A 69 -7.96 16.90 7.52
CA SER A 69 -8.10 17.87 8.61
C SER A 69 -9.24 17.48 9.56
N GLY A 70 -9.16 17.91 10.82
CA GLY A 70 -10.19 17.70 11.82
C GLY A 70 -9.85 16.56 12.80
N PRO A 71 -10.63 16.49 13.90
CA PRO A 71 -10.41 15.53 14.97
C PRO A 71 -10.65 14.11 14.46
N LEU A 72 -9.65 13.25 14.69
CA LEU A 72 -9.73 11.82 14.44
C LEU A 72 -9.14 11.09 15.64
N VAL A 73 -9.83 10.06 16.12
CA VAL A 73 -9.32 9.13 17.13
C VAL A 73 -9.56 7.70 16.65
N GLN A 74 -8.52 6.87 16.68
CA GLN A 74 -8.58 5.45 16.40
C GLN A 74 -8.15 4.69 17.66
N VAL A 75 -8.97 3.73 18.10
CA VAL A 75 -8.70 2.87 19.26
C VAL A 75 -8.58 1.44 18.77
N HIS A 76 -7.36 0.90 18.81
CA HIS A 76 -7.05 -0.46 18.43
C HIS A 76 -6.95 -1.31 19.69
N THR A 77 -7.70 -2.40 19.73
CA THR A 77 -7.57 -3.46 20.73
C THR A 77 -6.97 -4.67 20.03
N ALA A 78 -5.84 -5.17 20.51
CA ALA A 78 -5.12 -6.26 19.85
C ALA A 78 -4.57 -7.30 20.83
N ARG A 79 -4.43 -8.53 20.34
CA ARG A 79 -3.76 -9.64 21.03
C ARG A 79 -2.76 -10.30 20.07
N TRP A 80 -1.54 -9.79 20.05
CA TRP A 80 -0.49 -10.17 19.11
C TRP A 80 0.21 -11.52 19.38
N ARG A 81 -0.17 -12.23 20.46
CA ARG A 81 0.66 -13.27 21.09
C ARG A 81 0.96 -14.50 20.23
N ASP A 82 0.15 -14.77 19.21
CA ASP A 82 0.22 -16.04 18.46
C ASP A 82 0.82 -15.89 17.04
N SER A 83 0.79 -14.70 16.44
CA SER A 83 1.22 -14.45 15.05
C SER A 83 2.41 -13.51 14.88
N ARG A 84 2.67 -12.63 15.86
CA ARG A 84 3.74 -11.63 15.79
C ARG A 84 4.55 -11.62 17.09
N PRO A 85 5.84 -12.04 17.06
CA PRO A 85 6.69 -12.04 18.25
C PRO A 85 6.98 -10.63 18.77
N THR A 86 6.75 -9.58 17.96
CA THR A 86 6.88 -8.19 18.38
C THR A 86 5.71 -7.36 17.86
N PRO A 87 4.95 -6.70 18.75
CA PRO A 87 3.85 -5.82 18.36
C PRO A 87 4.37 -4.56 17.65
N PRO A 88 3.59 -3.93 16.74
CA PRO A 88 4.02 -2.73 16.03
C PRO A 88 4.39 -1.58 16.99
N ASP A 89 5.42 -0.81 16.61
CA ASP A 89 5.84 0.42 17.32
C ASP A 89 4.73 1.49 17.22
N LEU A 90 4.54 2.30 18.27
CA LEU A 90 3.69 3.50 18.26
C LEU A 90 3.96 4.40 17.05
N ARG A 91 5.22 4.46 16.62
CA ARG A 91 5.65 5.19 15.43
C ARG A 91 4.91 4.75 14.17
N TRP A 92 4.72 3.43 13.99
CA TRP A 92 4.05 2.87 12.82
C TRP A 92 2.61 3.39 12.67
N PHE A 93 1.88 3.48 13.79
CA PHE A 93 0.52 3.99 13.80
C PHE A 93 0.44 5.47 13.41
N LEU A 94 1.38 6.29 13.89
CA LEU A 94 1.46 7.71 13.51
C LEU A 94 1.86 7.88 12.04
N GLU A 95 2.74 7.02 11.53
CA GLU A 95 3.15 7.02 10.14
C GLU A 95 2.00 6.63 9.20
N ASN A 96 1.16 5.64 9.56
CA ASN A 96 -0.04 5.31 8.81
C ASN A 96 -1.07 6.44 8.81
N LEU A 97 -1.21 7.15 9.93
CA LEU A 97 -2.07 8.33 10.03
C LEU A 97 -1.54 9.51 9.19
N LEU A 98 -0.22 9.68 9.12
CA LEU A 98 0.40 10.65 8.21
C LEU A 98 0.17 10.26 6.74
N ASP A 99 0.30 8.98 6.40
CA ASP A 99 0.05 8.47 5.06
C ASP A 99 -1.38 8.72 4.59
N SER A 100 -2.38 8.59 5.48
CA SER A 100 -3.78 8.91 5.13
C SER A 100 -4.00 10.40 4.84
N MET A 101 -3.08 11.27 5.26
CA MET A 101 -3.07 12.70 4.95
C MET A 101 -2.14 13.06 3.79
N ASP A 102 -1.60 12.07 3.08
CA ASP A 102 -0.58 12.24 2.02
C ASP A 102 0.69 12.94 2.53
N ASP A 103 1.09 12.64 3.77
CA ASP A 103 2.29 13.18 4.39
C ASP A 103 3.31 12.08 4.68
N ALA A 104 4.45 12.13 3.99
CA ALA A 104 5.57 11.22 4.22
C ALA A 104 6.58 11.72 5.27
N GLY A 105 6.23 12.73 6.06
CA GLY A 105 7.07 13.26 7.12
C GLY A 105 7.50 12.18 8.12
N PRO A 106 8.74 12.23 8.63
CA PRO A 106 9.19 11.28 9.63
C PRO A 106 8.53 11.54 10.99
N VAL A 107 8.25 10.47 11.73
CA VAL A 107 7.80 10.56 13.13
C VAL A 107 9.03 10.42 14.03
N GLY A 108 9.55 11.55 14.50
CA GLY A 108 10.69 11.60 15.41
C GLY A 108 10.31 11.51 16.89
N GLY A 109 11.33 11.35 17.74
CA GLY A 109 11.20 11.31 19.21
C GLY A 109 10.98 9.92 19.77
N ASP A 110 11.22 9.77 21.07
CA ASP A 110 11.03 8.52 21.80
C ASP A 110 9.71 8.54 22.58
N PRO A 111 9.05 7.38 22.76
CA PRO A 111 7.88 7.30 23.62
C PRO A 111 8.20 7.72 25.05
N VAL A 112 7.37 8.58 25.62
CA VAL A 112 7.48 9.04 27.02
C VAL A 112 6.39 8.40 27.88
N PRO A 113 6.61 8.23 29.20
CA PRO A 113 5.56 7.76 30.11
C PRO A 113 4.36 8.72 30.15
N ALA A 114 3.15 8.16 30.16
CA ALA A 114 1.89 8.88 30.25
C ALA A 114 0.80 8.01 30.91
N HIS A 115 -0.43 8.51 30.94
CA HIS A 115 -1.59 7.75 31.38
C HIS A 115 -2.73 7.83 30.36
N VAL A 116 -3.43 6.73 30.16
CA VAL A 116 -4.70 6.65 29.42
C VAL A 116 -5.79 6.20 30.40
N VAL A 117 -6.93 6.88 30.42
CA VAL A 117 -8.04 6.53 31.32
C VAL A 117 -8.87 5.42 30.69
N VAL A 118 -8.96 4.26 31.35
CA VAL A 118 -9.74 3.11 30.90
C VAL A 118 -10.77 2.74 31.96
N ASN A 119 -12.06 2.77 31.62
CA ASN A 119 -13.18 2.56 32.52
C ASN A 119 -13.05 3.40 33.81
N GLY A 120 -12.73 4.69 33.64
CA GLY A 120 -12.53 5.65 34.74
C GLY A 120 -11.22 5.49 35.52
N THR A 121 -10.39 4.49 35.22
CA THR A 121 -9.13 4.24 35.92
C THR A 121 -7.92 4.63 35.06
N PRO A 122 -7.00 5.50 35.53
CA PRO A 122 -5.75 5.77 34.83
C PRO A 122 -4.90 4.51 34.67
N ARG A 123 -4.39 4.26 33.47
CA ARG A 123 -3.48 3.16 33.15
C ARG A 123 -2.15 3.72 32.67
N PRO A 124 -1.00 3.23 33.17
CA PRO A 124 0.29 3.59 32.61
C PRO A 124 0.34 3.32 31.12
N ALA A 125 0.88 4.27 30.37
CA ALA A 125 0.96 4.21 28.92
C ALA A 125 2.32 4.74 28.44
N SER A 126 2.75 4.25 27.28
CA SER A 126 3.79 4.90 26.48
C SER A 126 3.13 5.85 25.49
N LEU A 127 3.65 7.06 25.34
CA LEU A 127 3.08 8.12 24.50
C LEU A 127 4.12 8.67 23.54
N LEU A 128 3.81 8.68 22.26
CA LEU A 128 4.61 9.34 21.23
C LEU A 128 3.79 10.51 20.65
N ARG A 129 4.39 11.70 20.59
CA ARG A 129 3.75 12.91 20.05
C ARG A 129 4.52 13.44 18.85
N THR A 130 3.78 13.96 17.88
CA THR A 130 4.33 14.71 16.75
C THR A 130 4.15 16.21 16.99
N ARG A 131 4.88 17.04 16.22
CA ARG A 131 4.70 18.50 16.23
C ARG A 131 3.36 18.96 15.66
N ARG A 132 2.60 18.09 14.98
CA ARG A 132 1.38 18.43 14.24
C ARG A 132 0.09 18.09 15.00
N LYS A 133 0.11 18.19 16.34
CA LYS A 133 -1.04 17.82 17.20
C LYS A 133 -1.58 16.41 16.94
N MET A 134 -0.67 15.48 16.61
CA MET A 134 -0.98 14.05 16.56
C MET A 134 -0.19 13.32 17.62
N TRP A 135 -0.77 12.25 18.14
CA TRP A 135 -0.12 11.41 19.12
C TRP A 135 -0.62 9.98 19.03
N ALA A 136 0.20 9.04 19.48
CA ALA A 136 -0.20 7.67 19.69
C ALA A 136 0.20 7.25 21.10
N ALA A 137 -0.71 6.61 21.81
CA ALA A 137 -0.51 6.09 23.16
C ALA A 137 -0.78 4.60 23.19
N ARG A 138 0.00 3.87 23.98
CA ARG A 138 -0.13 2.43 24.14
C ARG A 138 -0.21 2.08 25.61
N CYS A 139 -1.21 1.32 26.00
CA CYS A 139 -1.33 0.77 27.36
C CYS A 139 -1.80 -0.68 27.32
N TRP A 140 -1.59 -1.38 28.44
CA TRP A 140 -2.07 -2.74 28.60
C TRP A 140 -3.41 -2.75 29.35
N HIS A 141 -4.38 -3.51 28.84
CA HIS A 141 -5.65 -3.72 29.53
C HIS A 141 -6.04 -5.20 29.49
N ARG A 142 -6.18 -5.81 30.68
CA ARG A 142 -6.38 -7.25 30.87
C ARG A 142 -5.26 -8.05 30.21
N ASP A 143 -5.51 -8.60 29.03
CA ASP A 143 -4.61 -9.42 28.23
C ASP A 143 -4.48 -8.89 26.78
N SER A 144 -4.88 -7.64 26.56
CA SER A 144 -4.85 -6.96 25.28
C SER A 144 -4.00 -5.69 25.30
N ASP A 145 -3.42 -5.44 24.14
CA ASP A 145 -2.72 -4.22 23.80
C ASP A 145 -3.73 -3.18 23.33
N ILE A 146 -3.73 -2.01 23.95
CA ILE A 146 -4.61 -0.91 23.60
C ILE A 146 -3.76 0.20 23.00
N ILE A 147 -3.97 0.48 21.73
CA ILE A 147 -3.29 1.57 21.02
C ILE A 147 -4.34 2.62 20.68
N VAL A 148 -4.12 3.86 21.11
CA VAL A 148 -4.92 5.00 20.72
C VAL A 148 -4.09 5.90 19.85
N VAL A 149 -4.59 6.22 18.66
CA VAL A 149 -3.97 7.14 17.71
C VAL A 149 -4.92 8.31 17.54
N ALA A 150 -4.42 9.54 17.63
CA ALA A 150 -5.28 10.69 17.48
C ALA A 150 -4.61 11.84 16.73
N ARG A 151 -5.44 12.61 16.03
CA ARG A 151 -5.13 13.87 15.37
C ARG A 151 -6.12 14.93 15.85
N GLU A 152 -5.63 16.12 16.15
CA GLU A 152 -6.46 17.27 16.57
C GLU A 152 -7.42 16.92 17.73
N TRP A 153 -7.00 15.99 18.59
CA TRP A 153 -7.72 15.58 19.79
C TRP A 153 -6.77 15.53 20.97
N GLU A 154 -7.23 15.96 22.15
CA GLU A 154 -6.39 16.03 23.34
C GLU A 154 -6.35 14.70 24.09
N LEU A 155 -5.17 14.26 24.52
CA LEU A 155 -5.00 13.04 25.33
C LEU A 155 -5.83 13.11 26.62
N ALA A 156 -5.93 14.29 27.25
CA ALA A 156 -6.70 14.49 28.47
C ALA A 156 -8.21 14.32 28.28
N ALA A 157 -8.70 14.45 27.04
CA ALA A 157 -10.09 14.21 26.67
C ALA A 157 -10.32 12.76 26.18
N THR A 158 -9.28 11.92 26.17
CA THR A 158 -9.38 10.51 25.75
C THR A 158 -9.70 9.64 26.96
N HIS A 159 -10.97 9.28 27.09
CA HIS A 159 -11.45 8.29 28.05
C HIS A 159 -11.95 7.08 27.30
N LEU A 160 -11.44 5.89 27.65
CA LEU A 160 -11.83 4.65 27.03
C LEU A 160 -12.84 3.89 27.89
N VAL A 161 -13.85 3.32 27.25
CA VAL A 161 -14.89 2.48 27.85
C VAL A 161 -15.06 1.19 27.07
N ALA A 162 -15.54 0.14 27.75
CA ALA A 162 -15.87 -1.11 27.09
C ALA A 162 -16.97 -0.93 26.03
N VAL A 163 -16.79 -1.56 24.87
CA VAL A 163 -17.77 -1.58 23.77
C VAL A 163 -18.38 -2.99 23.70
N PRO A 164 -19.53 -3.23 24.36
CA PRO A 164 -20.14 -4.56 24.38
C PRO A 164 -20.87 -4.91 23.07
N ASN A 165 -21.15 -3.91 22.22
CA ASN A 165 -21.89 -4.09 20.97
C ASN A 165 -21.24 -3.27 19.84
N LEU A 166 -20.84 -3.94 18.77
CA LEU A 166 -20.19 -3.33 17.61
C LEU A 166 -21.15 -2.83 16.54
N GLU A 167 -22.46 -3.07 16.68
CA GLU A 167 -23.42 -2.81 15.61
C GLU A 167 -23.41 -1.35 15.14
N SER A 168 -23.20 -0.39 16.04
CA SER A 168 -23.08 1.02 15.66
C SER A 168 -21.84 1.30 14.80
N PHE A 169 -20.72 0.63 15.08
CA PHE A 169 -19.48 0.77 14.33
C PHE A 169 -19.55 0.05 12.98
N LEU A 170 -20.15 -1.14 12.94
CA LEU A 170 -20.38 -1.90 11.70
C LEU A 170 -21.34 -1.15 10.77
N ARG A 171 -22.41 -0.56 11.32
CA ARG A 171 -23.28 0.35 10.57
C ARG A 171 -22.52 1.53 9.98
N GLY A 172 -21.73 2.23 10.80
CA GLY A 172 -20.91 3.35 10.32
C GLY A 172 -19.93 2.93 9.22
N ARG A 173 -19.37 1.71 9.30
CA ARG A 173 -18.52 1.16 8.24
C ARG A 173 -19.29 0.90 6.94
N ARG A 174 -20.49 0.31 7.00
CA ARG A 174 -21.33 0.07 5.82
C ARG A 174 -21.75 1.38 5.16
N GLU A 175 -22.12 2.38 5.94
CA GLU A 175 -22.43 3.73 5.46
C GLU A 175 -21.21 4.34 4.79
N TYR A 176 -20.05 4.29 5.45
CA TYR A 176 -18.79 4.78 4.90
C TYR A 176 -18.39 4.09 3.58
N LEU A 177 -18.48 2.77 3.50
CA LEU A 177 -18.15 2.02 2.27
C LEU A 177 -19.16 2.30 1.16
N ARG A 178 -20.44 2.49 1.50
CA ARG A 178 -21.47 2.91 0.54
C ARG A 178 -21.17 4.31 0.00
N ASP A 179 -20.83 5.25 0.87
CA ASP A 179 -20.47 6.62 0.47
C ASP A 179 -19.21 6.64 -0.38
N LEU A 180 -18.21 5.81 -0.06
CA LEU A 180 -16.99 5.65 -0.87
C LEU A 180 -17.27 5.04 -2.24
N ARG A 181 -18.29 4.17 -2.38
CA ARG A 181 -18.70 3.60 -3.67
C ARG A 181 -19.52 4.60 -4.49
N ALA A 182 -20.41 5.36 -3.84
CA ALA A 182 -21.26 6.35 -4.49
C ALA A 182 -20.48 7.61 -4.88
N ASN A 183 -19.54 8.01 -4.04
CA ASN A 183 -18.64 9.14 -4.21
C ASN A 183 -17.20 8.64 -4.07
N PRO A 184 -16.72 7.82 -5.03
CA PRO A 184 -15.31 7.44 -5.02
C PRO A 184 -14.50 8.73 -5.01
N PRO A 185 -13.44 8.82 -4.19
CA PRO A 185 -12.59 9.99 -4.20
C PRO A 185 -12.18 10.20 -5.65
N THR A 186 -12.71 11.27 -6.26
CA THR A 186 -12.36 11.63 -7.62
C THR A 186 -10.88 11.89 -7.55
N MET A 187 -10.06 10.94 -8.00
CA MET A 187 -8.68 11.23 -8.35
C MET A 187 -8.85 12.32 -9.40
N PRO A 188 -8.58 13.60 -9.08
CA PRO A 188 -8.77 14.61 -10.08
C PRO A 188 -7.85 14.18 -11.22
N ILE A 189 -8.41 13.95 -12.41
CA ILE A 189 -7.61 13.93 -13.63
C ILE A 189 -7.12 15.36 -13.69
N MET A 190 -6.00 15.62 -13.03
CA MET A 190 -5.51 16.95 -12.92
C MET A 190 -5.00 17.31 -14.30
N GLU A 191 -5.72 18.20 -14.97
CA GLU A 191 -5.20 19.01 -16.07
C GLU A 191 -4.10 19.97 -15.57
N ARG A 192 -3.30 19.57 -14.57
CA ARG A 192 -2.12 20.33 -14.21
C ARG A 192 -1.18 20.29 -15.41
N PRO A 193 -0.51 21.42 -15.69
CA PRO A 193 0.63 21.43 -16.59
C PRO A 193 1.61 20.35 -16.14
N PHE A 194 2.08 19.54 -17.09
CA PHE A 194 3.13 18.58 -16.87
C PHE A 194 4.26 18.86 -17.84
N ASP A 195 5.48 18.62 -17.40
CA ASP A 195 6.65 18.74 -18.26
C ASP A 195 6.90 17.39 -18.95
N VAL A 196 6.59 17.35 -20.25
CA VAL A 196 6.79 16.18 -21.11
C VAL A 196 8.22 15.64 -21.00
N ALA A 197 9.22 16.53 -20.88
CA ALA A 197 10.63 16.14 -20.88
C ALA A 197 11.05 15.41 -19.61
N THR A 198 10.39 15.65 -18.48
CA THR A 198 10.80 15.14 -17.16
C THR A 198 9.78 14.21 -16.51
N ALA A 199 8.55 14.10 -17.04
CA ALA A 199 7.47 13.31 -16.45
C ALA A 199 7.87 11.85 -16.17
N HIS A 200 8.43 11.16 -17.17
CA HIS A 200 8.87 9.78 -17.01
C HIS A 200 9.97 9.63 -15.96
N ARG A 201 11.02 10.47 -16.02
CA ARG A 201 12.14 10.40 -15.06
C ARG A 201 11.67 10.68 -13.63
N SER A 202 10.78 11.64 -13.45
CA SER A 202 10.20 11.97 -12.14
C SER A 202 9.46 10.78 -11.53
N LEU A 203 8.67 10.05 -12.34
CA LEU A 203 8.00 8.82 -11.90
C LEU A 203 8.99 7.71 -11.56
N ILE A 204 9.99 7.49 -12.41
CA ILE A 204 11.03 6.46 -12.21
C ILE A 204 11.79 6.72 -10.92
N ASP A 205 12.26 7.95 -10.70
CA ASP A 205 13.04 8.32 -9.53
C ASP A 205 12.26 8.07 -8.23
N VAL A 206 10.98 8.48 -8.19
CA VAL A 206 10.11 8.24 -7.03
C VAL A 206 9.85 6.75 -6.83
N THR A 207 9.64 5.99 -7.90
CA THR A 207 9.37 4.55 -7.80
C THR A 207 10.58 3.77 -7.31
N LEU A 208 11.77 4.06 -7.84
CA LEU A 208 13.03 3.44 -7.40
C LEU A 208 13.39 3.82 -5.96
N ALA A 209 13.19 5.08 -5.57
CA ALA A 209 13.39 5.52 -4.20
C ALA A 209 12.44 4.80 -3.24
N ARG A 210 11.17 4.66 -3.63
CA ARG A 210 10.16 3.95 -2.85
C ARG A 210 10.49 2.47 -2.68
N SER A 211 10.89 1.79 -3.76
CA SER A 211 11.30 0.38 -3.69
C SER A 211 12.47 0.19 -2.71
N ALA A 212 13.50 1.04 -2.80
CA ALA A 212 14.64 0.99 -1.87
C ALA A 212 14.22 1.25 -0.40
N GLN A 213 13.25 2.14 -0.16
CA GLN A 213 12.70 2.38 1.17
C GLN A 213 11.95 1.15 1.71
N LEU A 214 11.17 0.48 0.87
CA LEU A 214 10.45 -0.74 1.24
C LEU A 214 11.42 -1.88 1.59
N GLU A 215 12.48 -2.07 0.80
CA GLU A 215 13.52 -3.06 1.11
C GLU A 215 14.28 -2.73 2.40
N ALA A 216 14.60 -1.45 2.64
CA ALA A 216 15.26 -1.01 3.87
C ALA A 216 14.36 -1.26 5.09
N ALA A 217 13.07 -0.91 5.00
CA ALA A 217 12.09 -1.19 6.05
C ALA A 217 11.97 -2.69 6.32
N ALA A 218 11.90 -3.52 5.27
CA ALA A 218 11.86 -4.97 5.41
C ALA A 218 13.10 -5.54 6.13
N ARG A 219 14.30 -5.03 5.81
CA ARG A 219 15.56 -5.40 6.50
C ARG A 219 15.57 -5.01 7.97
N GLU A 220 14.89 -3.92 8.33
CA GLU A 220 14.71 -3.46 9.71
C GLU A 220 13.54 -4.18 10.43
N GLY A 221 12.89 -5.15 9.78
CA GLY A 221 11.70 -5.82 10.33
C GLY A 221 10.49 -4.88 10.48
N ARG A 222 10.49 -3.74 9.77
CA ARG A 222 9.40 -2.78 9.79
C ARG A 222 8.39 -3.08 8.68
N PRO A 223 7.09 -3.05 8.97
CA PRO A 223 6.06 -3.19 7.94
C PRO A 223 6.13 -2.04 6.92
N PRO A 224 5.87 -2.31 5.63
CA PRO A 224 5.96 -1.31 4.58
C PRO A 224 4.87 -0.23 4.68
N ARG A 225 5.25 1.04 4.47
CA ARG A 225 4.30 2.16 4.29
C ARG A 225 3.72 2.18 2.89
N LEU A 226 2.70 1.34 2.66
CA LEU A 226 2.09 1.12 1.34
C LEU A 226 1.25 2.31 0.84
N ARG A 227 0.91 3.29 1.69
CA ARG A 227 0.10 4.45 1.30
C ARG A 227 0.85 5.78 1.26
N ALA A 228 2.10 5.81 1.73
CA ALA A 228 2.95 7.00 1.69
C ALA A 228 3.02 7.60 0.28
N ASN A 229 2.66 8.88 0.16
CA ASN A 229 2.65 9.65 -1.09
C ASN A 229 1.78 9.04 -2.21
N GLY A 230 0.76 8.25 -1.89
CA GLY A 230 -0.06 7.55 -2.90
C GLY A 230 -0.68 8.48 -3.94
N ARG A 231 -1.15 9.67 -3.51
CA ARG A 231 -1.69 10.67 -4.41
C ARG A 231 -0.60 11.26 -5.30
N LYS A 232 0.51 11.72 -4.71
CA LYS A 232 1.65 12.25 -5.47
C LYS A 232 2.18 11.24 -6.50
N GLN A 233 2.23 9.96 -6.15
CA GLN A 233 2.62 8.91 -7.09
C GLN A 233 1.59 8.75 -8.22
N GLY A 234 0.29 8.80 -7.91
CA GLY A 234 -0.77 8.80 -8.92
C GLY A 234 -0.68 10.01 -9.88
N GLU A 235 -0.33 11.19 -9.36
CA GLU A 235 -0.12 12.40 -10.17
C GLU A 235 1.09 12.26 -11.11
N LEU A 236 2.21 11.72 -10.62
CA LEU A 236 3.39 11.43 -11.44
C LEU A 236 3.12 10.34 -12.48
N TRP A 237 2.32 9.35 -12.13
CA TRP A 237 1.90 8.29 -13.04
C TRP A 237 1.11 8.85 -14.20
N GLU A 238 0.06 9.64 -13.93
CA GLU A 238 -0.75 10.24 -14.98
C GLU A 238 0.05 11.23 -15.84
N ALA A 239 0.97 11.99 -15.25
CA ALA A 239 1.89 12.84 -16.00
C ALA A 239 2.76 12.04 -16.98
N ALA A 240 3.29 10.88 -16.55
CA ALA A 240 4.06 9.99 -17.42
C ALA A 240 3.20 9.38 -18.53
N VAL A 241 1.96 8.95 -18.22
CA VAL A 241 1.02 8.44 -19.23
C VAL A 241 0.70 9.49 -20.29
N ARG A 242 0.40 10.73 -19.88
CA ARG A 242 0.14 11.82 -20.82
C ARG A 242 1.38 12.19 -21.65
N ALA A 243 2.56 12.17 -21.05
CA ALA A 243 3.82 12.35 -21.77
C ALA A 243 4.03 11.23 -22.80
N GLN A 244 3.78 9.97 -22.44
CA GLN A 244 3.89 8.83 -23.33
C GLN A 244 2.91 8.92 -24.50
N MET A 245 1.64 9.29 -24.25
CA MET A 245 0.67 9.57 -25.31
C MET A 245 1.18 10.64 -26.28
N HIS A 246 1.74 11.72 -25.75
CA HIS A 246 2.24 12.83 -26.57
C HIS A 246 3.50 12.46 -27.38
N LEU A 247 4.43 11.70 -26.78
CA LEU A 247 5.72 11.38 -27.39
C LEU A 247 5.65 10.24 -28.40
N ALA A 248 4.75 9.28 -28.20
CA ALA A 248 4.65 8.06 -29.00
C ALA A 248 3.35 7.96 -29.82
N ASP A 249 2.49 8.99 -29.79
CA ASP A 249 1.16 9.00 -30.42
C ASP A 249 0.31 7.78 -30.06
N GLN A 250 0.35 7.41 -28.78
CA GLN A 250 -0.31 6.22 -28.24
C GLN A 250 -1.69 6.55 -27.65
N SER A 251 -2.60 5.57 -27.71
CA SER A 251 -3.82 5.63 -26.92
C SER A 251 -3.48 5.69 -25.43
N ARG A 252 -4.38 6.22 -24.59
CA ARG A 252 -4.16 6.26 -23.13
C ARG A 252 -3.94 4.86 -22.55
N GLN A 253 -4.62 3.84 -23.08
CA GLN A 253 -4.47 2.46 -22.64
C GLN A 253 -3.07 1.94 -22.96
N ASP A 254 -2.61 2.10 -24.19
CA ASP A 254 -1.28 1.65 -24.63
C ASP A 254 -0.16 2.43 -23.92
N ALA A 255 -0.35 3.73 -23.71
CA ALA A 255 0.57 4.57 -22.97
C ALA A 255 0.69 4.15 -21.50
N ASN A 256 -0.44 3.86 -20.84
CA ASN A 256 -0.45 3.36 -19.48
C ASN A 256 0.23 1.98 -19.38
N GLU A 257 0.00 1.11 -20.35
CA GLU A 257 0.68 -0.17 -20.43
C GLU A 257 2.20 0.01 -20.61
N ALA A 258 2.65 0.85 -21.54
CA ALA A 258 4.07 1.12 -21.77
C ALA A 258 4.76 1.69 -20.52
N VAL A 259 4.14 2.65 -19.83
CA VAL A 259 4.64 3.19 -18.56
C VAL A 259 4.71 2.10 -17.49
N THR A 260 3.70 1.23 -17.42
CA THR A 260 3.69 0.09 -16.49
C THR A 260 4.87 -0.85 -16.75
N ILE A 261 5.07 -1.26 -18.01
CA ILE A 261 6.15 -2.17 -18.40
C ILE A 261 7.51 -1.58 -18.05
N LEU A 262 7.71 -0.31 -18.42
CA LEU A 262 8.96 0.42 -18.19
C LEU A 262 9.29 0.53 -16.70
N VAL A 263 8.33 0.92 -15.87
CA VAL A 263 8.56 1.09 -14.42
C VAL A 263 8.87 -0.25 -13.75
N ASN A 264 8.15 -1.32 -14.12
CA ASN A 264 8.42 -2.66 -13.61
C ASN A 264 9.81 -3.17 -14.02
N GLN A 265 10.23 -2.92 -15.26
CA GLN A 265 11.57 -3.28 -15.75
C GLN A 265 12.68 -2.65 -14.89
N LEU A 266 12.57 -1.35 -14.64
CA LEU A 266 13.57 -0.59 -13.90
C LEU A 266 13.59 -0.96 -12.42
N GLY A 267 12.41 -1.21 -11.82
CA GLY A 267 12.31 -1.78 -10.48
C GLY A 267 12.99 -3.15 -10.39
N ARG A 268 12.78 -4.01 -11.40
CA ARG A 268 13.43 -5.32 -11.46
C ARG A 268 14.95 -5.23 -11.62
N LEU A 269 15.46 -4.23 -12.36
CA LEU A 269 16.91 -3.99 -12.45
C LEU A 269 17.49 -3.58 -11.10
N GLN A 270 16.79 -2.73 -10.34
CA GLN A 270 17.21 -2.35 -9.00
C GLN A 270 17.32 -3.56 -8.07
N GLU A 271 16.37 -4.49 -8.14
CA GLU A 271 16.37 -5.71 -7.32
C GLU A 271 17.47 -6.72 -7.71
N LYS A 272 17.74 -6.87 -9.01
CA LYS A 272 18.50 -8.02 -9.54
C LYS A 272 19.88 -7.68 -10.09
N ALA A 273 20.12 -6.45 -10.51
CA ALA A 273 21.34 -6.05 -11.18
C ALA A 273 22.22 -5.18 -10.26
N SER A 274 23.28 -5.75 -9.69
CA SER A 274 24.18 -5.05 -8.77
C SER A 274 24.80 -3.77 -9.37
N TRP A 275 25.07 -3.75 -10.68
CA TRP A 275 25.59 -2.58 -11.40
C TRP A 275 24.60 -1.40 -11.39
N PHE A 276 23.31 -1.63 -11.21
CA PHE A 276 22.27 -0.59 -11.19
C PHE A 276 22.38 0.35 -9.97
N ALA A 277 23.15 -0.05 -8.95
CA ALA A 277 23.55 0.83 -7.86
C ALA A 277 24.45 1.98 -8.33
N ASN A 278 25.25 1.78 -9.39
CA ASN A 278 26.07 2.82 -9.99
C ASN A 278 25.19 3.85 -10.70
N ARG A 279 25.21 5.10 -10.20
CA ARG A 279 24.38 6.20 -10.72
C ARG A 279 24.56 6.44 -12.22
N ARG A 280 25.79 6.38 -12.75
CA ARG A 280 26.04 6.64 -14.18
C ARG A 280 25.43 5.56 -15.06
N LEU A 281 25.63 4.29 -14.70
CA LEU A 281 25.04 3.16 -15.43
C LEU A 281 23.52 3.16 -15.32
N ARG A 282 22.97 3.46 -14.14
CA ARG A 282 21.52 3.61 -13.94
C ARG A 282 20.93 4.69 -14.82
N ASP A 283 21.51 5.90 -14.80
CA ASP A 283 21.00 7.04 -15.57
C ASP A 283 21.06 6.75 -17.09
N ALA A 284 22.10 6.04 -17.55
CA ALA A 284 22.22 5.59 -18.93
C ALA A 284 21.17 4.51 -19.29
N ALA A 285 20.95 3.52 -18.42
CA ALA A 285 19.95 2.47 -18.64
C ALA A 285 18.51 3.02 -18.65
N VAL A 286 18.20 3.95 -17.73
CA VAL A 286 16.93 4.69 -17.72
C VAL A 286 16.74 5.45 -19.04
N THR A 287 17.78 6.13 -19.51
CA THR A 287 17.71 6.90 -20.76
C THR A 287 17.46 6.01 -21.97
N GLU A 288 18.19 4.89 -22.13
CA GLU A 288 17.94 3.99 -23.25
C GLU A 288 16.58 3.29 -23.18
N THR A 289 16.11 2.95 -21.98
CA THR A 289 14.77 2.40 -21.78
C THR A 289 13.71 3.40 -22.23
N LEU A 290 13.84 4.68 -21.85
CA LEU A 290 12.91 5.72 -22.30
C LEU A 290 12.92 5.92 -23.82
N LEU A 291 14.10 5.94 -24.44
CA LEU A 291 14.23 6.09 -25.89
C LEU A 291 13.61 4.92 -26.66
N TYR A 292 13.68 3.70 -26.12
CA TYR A 292 13.05 2.52 -26.70
C TYR A 292 11.52 2.61 -26.62
N TRP A 293 10.98 2.83 -25.42
CA TRP A 293 9.54 2.78 -25.16
C TRP A 293 8.76 3.98 -25.72
N THR A 294 9.41 5.12 -25.90
CA THR A 294 8.83 6.28 -26.61
C THR A 294 8.96 6.18 -28.13
N GLY A 295 9.68 5.17 -28.66
CA GLY A 295 9.93 5.03 -30.09
C GLY A 295 10.90 6.07 -30.68
N MET A 296 11.52 6.92 -29.86
CA MET A 296 12.42 7.98 -30.33
C MET A 296 13.72 7.46 -30.96
N ARG A 297 14.17 6.26 -30.58
CA ARG A 297 15.32 5.60 -31.22
C ARG A 297 15.10 4.12 -31.41
N THR A 298 15.44 3.65 -32.60
CA THR A 298 15.40 2.24 -32.97
C THR A 298 16.74 1.55 -32.69
N GLU A 299 17.87 2.22 -32.87
CA GLU A 299 19.20 1.66 -32.65
C GLU A 299 19.71 2.01 -31.25
N LEU A 300 19.51 1.07 -30.32
CA LEU A 300 19.92 1.18 -28.93
C LEU A 300 20.70 -0.07 -28.54
N LEU A 301 21.78 0.11 -27.79
CA LEU A 301 22.56 -1.02 -27.25
C LEU A 301 21.68 -1.89 -26.34
N SER A 302 20.73 -1.27 -25.63
CA SER A 302 19.81 -1.98 -24.73
C SER A 302 18.70 -2.76 -25.45
N ARG A 303 18.55 -2.64 -26.78
CA ARG A 303 17.42 -3.25 -27.53
C ARG A 303 17.21 -4.74 -27.22
N PRO A 304 18.23 -5.62 -27.22
CA PRO A 304 18.03 -7.03 -26.89
C PRO A 304 17.41 -7.23 -25.50
N ALA A 305 17.78 -6.38 -24.54
CA ALA A 305 17.21 -6.42 -23.20
C ALA A 305 15.75 -5.95 -23.20
N GLN A 306 15.41 -4.90 -23.97
CA GLN A 306 14.02 -4.43 -24.06
C GLN A 306 13.10 -5.49 -24.71
N GLU A 307 13.58 -6.17 -25.75
CA GLU A 307 12.84 -7.24 -26.43
C GLU A 307 12.66 -8.47 -25.52
N SER A 308 13.70 -8.86 -24.79
CA SER A 308 13.59 -9.94 -23.80
C SER A 308 12.60 -9.60 -22.67
N TRP A 309 12.60 -8.35 -22.19
CA TRP A 309 11.63 -7.90 -21.18
C TRP A 309 10.19 -7.95 -21.67
N ARG A 310 9.93 -7.60 -22.94
CA ARG A 310 8.59 -7.71 -23.54
C ARG A 310 8.06 -9.14 -23.49
N THR A 311 8.92 -10.13 -23.76
CA THR A 311 8.56 -11.54 -23.66
C THR A 311 8.25 -11.94 -22.22
N VAL A 312 9.08 -11.54 -21.26
CA VAL A 312 8.85 -11.76 -19.82
C VAL A 312 7.50 -11.18 -19.39
N TRP A 313 7.20 -9.94 -19.79
CA TRP A 313 5.96 -9.26 -19.47
C TRP A 313 4.73 -9.97 -20.06
N ALA A 314 4.82 -10.40 -21.32
CA ALA A 314 3.74 -11.16 -21.96
C ALA A 314 3.45 -12.47 -21.22
N SER A 315 4.49 -13.22 -20.83
CA SER A 315 4.34 -14.47 -20.08
C SER A 315 3.76 -14.26 -18.68
N GLN A 316 3.98 -13.12 -18.04
CA GLN A 316 3.36 -12.80 -16.75
C GLN A 316 1.85 -12.57 -16.86
N ARG A 317 1.38 -12.03 -17.99
CA ARG A 317 -0.04 -11.73 -18.21
C ARG A 317 -0.88 -12.95 -18.61
N THR A 318 -0.26 -13.99 -19.16
CA THR A 318 -0.97 -15.21 -19.59
C THR A 318 -1.29 -16.15 -18.45
N TRP A 319 -0.74 -15.93 -17.25
CA TRP A 319 -1.06 -16.72 -16.06
C TRP A 319 -2.03 -16.00 -15.12
N THR A 320 -3.27 -16.45 -15.10
CA THR A 320 -4.24 -16.17 -14.02
C THR A 320 -4.33 -17.39 -13.12
N PRO A 321 -3.79 -17.36 -11.88
CA PRO A 321 -4.10 -18.40 -10.91
C PRO A 321 -5.61 -18.37 -10.66
N ASP A 322 -6.29 -19.51 -10.73
CA ASP A 322 -7.64 -19.62 -10.19
C ASP A 322 -7.55 -19.42 -8.65
N PRO A 323 -8.13 -18.35 -8.09
CA PRO A 323 -8.05 -18.07 -6.66
C PRO A 323 -8.66 -19.17 -5.77
N PHE A 324 -9.43 -20.10 -6.36
CA PHE A 324 -10.12 -21.18 -5.67
C PHE A 324 -9.51 -22.57 -5.93
N ALA A 325 -8.43 -22.70 -6.71
CA ALA A 325 -7.74 -23.98 -6.94
C ALA A 325 -7.22 -24.65 -5.66
N HIS A 326 -7.16 -23.91 -4.54
CA HIS A 326 -6.80 -24.47 -3.23
C HIS A 326 -7.87 -25.36 -2.59
N GLN A 327 -9.13 -25.37 -3.08
CA GLN A 327 -10.21 -26.19 -2.53
C GLN A 327 -10.33 -27.58 -3.16
N GLU A 328 -9.82 -27.80 -4.37
CA GLU A 328 -9.81 -29.12 -5.01
C GLU A 328 -8.40 -29.73 -4.99
N ARG A 329 -7.96 -30.17 -3.80
CA ARG A 329 -6.77 -31.02 -3.67
C ARG A 329 -7.04 -32.40 -4.27
N SER A 330 -6.98 -32.50 -5.60
CA SER A 330 -6.69 -33.74 -6.35
C SER A 330 -6.54 -33.42 -7.85
N SER A 331 -5.37 -32.92 -8.28
CA SER A 331 -5.01 -32.84 -9.71
C SER A 331 -3.50 -32.61 -9.91
N LEU A 332 -2.76 -33.68 -10.18
CA LEU A 332 -1.35 -33.67 -10.64
C LEU A 332 -1.04 -32.73 -11.84
N PRO A 333 -1.96 -32.41 -12.79
CA PRO A 333 -1.65 -31.53 -13.93
C PRO A 333 -1.43 -30.05 -13.61
N HIS A 334 -1.90 -29.56 -12.45
CA HIS A 334 -1.82 -28.13 -12.08
C HIS A 334 -0.41 -27.73 -11.61
N ASP A 335 0.35 -28.68 -11.04
CA ASP A 335 1.72 -28.44 -10.58
C ASP A 335 2.71 -28.36 -11.77
N ASP A 336 2.51 -29.18 -12.81
CA ASP A 336 3.37 -29.18 -14.00
C ASP A 336 3.18 -27.96 -14.91
N SER A 337 1.98 -27.39 -14.99
CA SER A 337 1.75 -26.14 -15.72
C SER A 337 2.36 -24.94 -14.99
N LEU A 338 2.22 -24.86 -13.67
CA LEU A 338 2.83 -23.83 -12.83
C LEU A 338 4.36 -23.91 -12.89
N ARG A 339 4.93 -25.11 -12.80
CA ARG A 339 6.39 -25.32 -12.91
C ARG A 339 6.93 -24.91 -14.28
N ARG A 340 6.23 -25.26 -15.37
CA ARG A 340 6.63 -24.85 -16.73
C ARG A 340 6.55 -23.34 -16.91
N TRP A 341 5.43 -22.73 -16.54
CA TRP A 341 5.29 -21.27 -16.58
C TRP A 341 6.38 -20.57 -15.75
N HIS A 342 6.66 -21.07 -14.54
CA HIS A 342 7.72 -20.53 -13.69
C HIS A 342 9.10 -20.70 -14.33
N ALA A 343 9.40 -21.85 -14.94
CA ALA A 343 10.66 -22.08 -15.64
C ALA A 343 10.84 -21.16 -16.86
N GLU A 344 9.77 -20.95 -17.65
CA GLU A 344 9.76 -20.00 -18.78
C GLU A 344 9.99 -18.56 -18.30
N LEU A 345 9.30 -18.17 -17.22
CA LEU A 345 9.47 -16.85 -16.62
C LEU A 345 10.91 -16.62 -16.12
N MET A 346 11.49 -17.61 -15.45
CA MET A 346 12.87 -17.54 -14.95
C MET A 346 13.88 -17.49 -16.10
N THR A 347 13.69 -18.30 -17.14
CA THR A 347 14.56 -18.30 -18.33
C THR A 347 14.55 -16.94 -19.03
N GLY A 348 13.36 -16.36 -19.24
CA GLY A 348 13.24 -15.02 -19.82
C GLY A 348 13.89 -13.94 -18.94
N GLN A 349 13.79 -14.05 -17.61
CA GLN A 349 14.48 -13.13 -16.70
C GLN A 349 16.01 -13.25 -16.78
N ASP A 350 16.54 -14.46 -16.92
CA ASP A 350 17.99 -14.68 -17.05
C ASP A 350 18.53 -14.13 -18.37
N GLU A 351 17.81 -14.32 -19.48
CA GLU A 351 18.16 -13.73 -20.78
C GLU A 351 18.15 -12.20 -20.74
N TRP A 352 17.12 -11.63 -20.12
CA TRP A 352 16.98 -10.20 -19.91
C TRP A 352 18.15 -9.62 -19.10
N LEU A 353 18.51 -10.24 -17.97
CA LEU A 353 19.65 -9.82 -17.15
C LEU A 353 20.99 -9.96 -17.88
N ARG A 354 21.13 -11.02 -18.70
CA ARG A 354 22.32 -11.24 -19.52
C ARG A 354 22.47 -10.15 -20.58
N ALA A 355 21.39 -9.77 -21.26
CA ALA A 355 21.39 -8.71 -22.26
C ALA A 355 21.78 -7.36 -21.65
N TRP A 356 21.28 -7.04 -20.45
CA TRP A 356 21.72 -5.85 -19.72
C TRP A 356 23.19 -5.91 -19.27
N SER A 357 23.67 -7.09 -18.89
CA SER A 357 25.09 -7.27 -18.54
C SER A 357 26.01 -7.06 -19.74
N GLU A 358 25.60 -7.52 -20.92
CA GLU A 358 26.31 -7.23 -22.18
C GLU A 358 26.30 -5.75 -22.52
N TRP A 359 25.15 -5.08 -22.34
CA TRP A 359 25.05 -3.63 -22.49
C TRP A 359 26.05 -2.88 -21.60
N VAL A 360 26.21 -3.29 -20.33
CA VAL A 360 27.21 -2.70 -19.43
C VAL A 360 28.63 -2.88 -19.98
N ARG A 361 28.98 -4.08 -20.46
CA ARG A 361 30.31 -4.35 -21.05
C ARG A 361 30.59 -3.43 -22.24
N GLN A 362 29.60 -3.22 -23.11
CA GLN A 362 29.74 -2.39 -24.31
C GLN A 362 29.81 -0.88 -23.99
N LYS A 363 29.23 -0.44 -22.87
CA LYS A 363 29.31 0.96 -22.43
C LYS A 363 30.69 1.37 -21.90
N GLY A 364 31.55 0.42 -21.56
CA GLY A 364 32.96 0.67 -21.26
C GLY A 364 33.23 1.50 -19.99
N TYR A 365 32.38 1.38 -18.96
CA TYR A 365 32.57 2.05 -17.67
C TYR A 365 33.44 1.28 -16.69
#